data_AF-A0A3B9SMS5-F1
#
_entry.id   AF-A0A3B9SMS5-F1
#
_cell.length_a   1.000
_cell.length_b   1.000
_cell.length_c   1.000
_cell.angle_alpha   90.00
_cell.angle_beta   90.00
_cell.angle_gamma   90.00
#
_symmetry.space_group_name_H-M   'P 1'
#
loop_
_entity.id
_entity.type
_entity.pdbx_description
1 polymer ?
#
loop_
_entity_poly.entity_id
_entity_poly.type
_entity_poly.pdbx_seq_one_letter_code
_entity_poly.pdbx_strand_id
1 'polypeptide(L)'
;MEGTHAYIAVGVFIAAYAMIVAEQVHRAVVALVGAAVVVFTGVLSQEQAVAAIDFNTIGLLIGMMIIVAVTRRSGLFEFLAIWAARAARGEPRRMLVALAGVTAMLSALLDNVTAVFLIVPVTFAITGTLQLRAFPFLVAEIMASNIGGTATLIGDPPNIMISGPAGLGFFDFLVNLAPVAAVVFAITLALLLVIFRRHLVGDPELRAEVMNMQPRDYLHDLALLRKSLFVLGLVITGFLLHQFLHLPTASIALGGAALLLLITGAEPEGILADIEWPTLFFFGGLFVLVGALEETGVIELLAREALDLTGG
;
A
#
# COMPACT_ATOMS: atom_id res chain seq x y z
N MET A 1 -11.00 39.13 -0.07
CA MET A 1 -10.88 38.09 -1.12
C MET A 1 -10.42 36.76 -0.53
N GLU A 2 -9.56 36.76 0.50
CA GLU A 2 -9.13 35.54 1.23
C GLU A 2 -10.29 34.68 1.78
N GLY A 3 -11.32 35.28 2.38
CA GLY A 3 -12.43 34.51 2.96
C GLY A 3 -13.23 33.69 1.94
N THR A 4 -13.52 34.23 0.75
CA THR A 4 -14.31 33.51 -0.27
C THR A 4 -13.56 32.29 -0.79
N HIS A 5 -12.25 32.41 -1.03
CA HIS A 5 -11.42 31.29 -1.50
C HIS A 5 -11.32 30.21 -0.41
N ALA A 6 -11.18 30.60 0.86
CA ALA A 6 -11.18 29.67 1.98
C ALA A 6 -12.50 28.88 2.08
N TYR A 7 -13.66 29.54 1.97
CA TYR A 7 -14.95 28.85 1.99
C TYR A 7 -15.12 27.88 0.82
N ILE A 8 -14.65 28.24 -0.38
CA ILE A 8 -14.67 27.37 -1.55
C ILE A 8 -13.75 26.16 -1.31
N ALA A 9 -12.51 26.37 -0.87
CA ALA A 9 -11.54 25.31 -0.60
C ALA A 9 -12.09 24.30 0.42
N VAL A 10 -12.62 24.79 1.55
CA VAL A 10 -13.25 23.96 2.59
C VAL A 10 -14.47 23.23 2.06
N GLY A 11 -15.36 23.93 1.35
CA GLY A 11 -16.57 23.34 0.80
C GLY A 11 -16.27 22.21 -0.19
N VAL A 12 -15.31 22.42 -1.10
CA VAL A 12 -14.87 21.42 -2.07
C VAL A 12 -14.19 20.24 -1.37
N PHE A 13 -13.32 20.50 -0.39
CA PHE A 13 -12.66 19.44 0.37
C PHE A 13 -13.67 18.55 1.13
N ILE A 14 -14.61 19.16 1.87
CA ILE A 14 -15.65 18.43 2.61
C ILE A 14 -16.55 17.64 1.65
N ALA A 15 -16.96 18.23 0.54
CA ALA A 15 -17.79 17.54 -0.46
C ALA A 15 -17.04 16.36 -1.09
N ALA A 16 -15.77 16.54 -1.46
CA ALA A 16 -14.92 15.47 -1.99
C ALA A 16 -14.76 14.35 -0.97
N TYR A 17 -14.47 14.68 0.30
CA TYR A 17 -14.34 13.70 1.37
C TYR A 17 -15.64 12.94 1.61
N ALA A 18 -16.78 13.64 1.69
CA ALA A 18 -18.09 13.01 1.86
C ALA A 18 -18.43 12.06 0.70
N MET A 19 -18.10 12.42 -0.54
CA MET A 19 -18.30 11.57 -1.72
C MET A 19 -17.40 10.34 -1.73
N ILE A 20 -16.15 10.48 -1.26
CA ILE A 20 -15.22 9.34 -1.09
C ILE A 20 -15.77 8.38 -0.04
N VAL A 21 -16.21 8.88 1.11
CA VAL A 21 -16.78 8.08 2.21
C VAL A 21 -18.10 7.43 1.81
N ALA A 22 -18.89 8.09 0.98
CA ALA A 22 -20.14 7.53 0.46
C ALA A 22 -19.91 6.37 -0.52
N GLU A 23 -18.68 6.20 -1.04
CA GLU A 23 -18.28 5.16 -1.99
C GLU A 23 -19.14 5.09 -3.28
N GLN A 24 -19.91 6.13 -3.60
CA GLN A 24 -20.80 6.16 -4.77
C GLN A 24 -20.06 6.46 -6.08
N VAL A 25 -18.91 7.15 -5.99
CA VAL A 25 -18.09 7.55 -7.13
C VAL A 25 -16.65 7.14 -6.86
N HIS A 26 -15.93 6.70 -7.90
CA HIS A 26 -14.55 6.29 -7.78
C HIS A 26 -13.67 7.41 -7.19
N ARG A 27 -12.94 7.12 -6.11
CA ARG A 27 -12.14 8.12 -5.33
C ARG A 27 -11.23 9.00 -6.19
N ALA A 28 -10.59 8.42 -7.20
CA ALA A 28 -9.72 9.14 -8.14
C ALA A 28 -10.47 10.22 -8.93
N VAL A 29 -11.69 9.92 -9.40
CA VAL A 29 -12.52 10.87 -10.14
C VAL A 29 -12.95 12.01 -9.22
N VAL A 30 -13.36 11.69 -7.99
CA VAL A 30 -13.73 12.71 -6.99
C VAL A 30 -12.57 13.66 -6.71
N ALA A 31 -11.37 13.13 -6.49
CA ALA A 31 -10.17 13.92 -6.23
C ALA A 31 -9.81 14.82 -7.43
N LEU A 32 -9.85 14.28 -8.66
CA LEU A 32 -9.57 15.06 -9.88
C LEU A 32 -10.60 16.15 -10.13
N VAL A 33 -11.89 15.86 -9.93
CA VAL A 33 -12.96 16.87 -10.05
C VAL A 33 -12.78 17.96 -9.00
N GLY A 34 -12.49 17.59 -7.75
CA GLY A 34 -12.19 18.55 -6.69
C GLY A 34 -11.01 19.46 -7.03
N ALA A 35 -9.91 18.88 -7.50
CA ALA A 35 -8.74 19.62 -7.97
C ALA A 35 -9.06 20.56 -9.15
N ALA A 36 -9.85 20.09 -10.12
CA ALA A 36 -10.28 20.92 -11.25
C ALA A 36 -11.15 22.10 -10.78
N VAL A 37 -12.07 21.89 -9.83
CA VAL A 37 -12.88 22.97 -9.25
C VAL A 37 -12.01 24.00 -8.55
N VAL A 38 -11.02 23.58 -7.75
CA VAL A 38 -10.06 24.48 -7.09
C VAL A 38 -9.33 25.37 -8.10
N VAL A 39 -8.86 24.80 -9.21
CA VAL A 39 -8.14 25.56 -10.25
C VAL A 39 -9.09 26.48 -11.03
N PHE A 40 -10.25 25.98 -11.46
CA PHE A 40 -11.21 26.78 -12.24
C PHE A 40 -11.87 27.91 -11.44
N THR A 41 -11.98 27.76 -10.12
CA THR A 41 -12.48 28.82 -9.24
C THR A 41 -11.39 29.84 -8.87
N GLY A 42 -10.14 29.61 -9.28
CA GLY A 42 -9.01 30.49 -8.99
C GLY A 42 -8.56 30.46 -7.53
N VAL A 43 -8.94 29.44 -6.77
CA VAL A 43 -8.44 29.22 -5.40
C VAL A 43 -6.94 28.96 -5.45
N LEU A 44 -6.51 28.13 -6.40
CA LEU A 44 -5.11 27.98 -6.78
C LEU A 44 -4.94 28.29 -8.27
N SER A 45 -3.80 28.89 -8.65
CA SER A 45 -3.37 28.90 -10.04
C SER A 45 -2.98 27.49 -10.50
N GLN A 46 -2.89 27.27 -11.82
CA GLN A 46 -2.45 25.98 -12.35
C GLN A 46 -1.01 25.65 -11.89
N GLU A 47 -0.13 26.65 -11.83
CA GLU A 47 1.24 26.50 -11.34
C GLU A 47 1.28 26.14 -9.85
N GLN A 48 0.45 26.79 -9.03
CA GLN A 48 0.32 26.46 -7.61
C GLN A 48 -0.23 25.05 -7.40
N ALA A 49 -1.23 24.65 -8.18
CA ALA A 49 -1.78 23.30 -8.12
C ALA A 49 -0.73 22.24 -8.50
N VAL A 50 0.07 22.46 -9.54
CA VAL A 50 1.18 21.55 -9.90
C VAL A 50 2.26 21.54 -8.81
N ALA A 51 2.58 22.69 -8.23
CA ALA A 51 3.55 22.80 -7.15
C ALA A 51 3.09 22.12 -5.84
N ALA A 52 1.79 22.06 -5.60
CA ALA A 52 1.20 21.35 -4.45
C ALA A 52 1.36 19.82 -4.56
N ILE A 53 1.55 19.26 -5.76
CA ILE A 53 1.72 17.83 -5.96
C ILE A 53 3.12 17.40 -5.50
N ASP A 54 3.16 16.50 -4.51
CA ASP A 54 4.42 15.89 -4.09
C ASP A 54 4.88 14.81 -5.08
N PHE A 55 5.76 15.20 -6.01
CA PHE A 55 6.39 14.31 -6.97
C PHE A 55 7.30 13.26 -6.34
N ASN A 56 7.81 13.46 -5.12
CA ASN A 56 8.55 12.42 -4.43
C ASN A 56 7.62 11.27 -4.03
N THR A 57 6.41 11.58 -3.54
CA THR A 57 5.38 10.56 -3.28
C THR A 57 4.95 9.85 -4.57
N ILE A 58 4.60 10.60 -5.61
CA ILE A 58 4.13 10.02 -6.89
C ILE A 58 5.22 9.16 -7.55
N GLY A 59 6.47 9.64 -7.59
CA GLY A 59 7.59 8.91 -8.16
C GLY A 59 7.92 7.64 -7.39
N LEU A 60 7.86 7.68 -6.05
CA LEU A 60 8.03 6.51 -5.20
C LEU A 60 6.97 5.44 -5.51
N LEU A 61 5.69 5.83 -5.56
CA LEU A 61 4.58 4.92 -5.88
C LEU A 61 4.75 4.29 -7.27
N ILE A 62 5.03 5.10 -8.31
CA ILE A 62 5.26 4.60 -9.67
C ILE A 62 6.41 3.59 -9.70
N GLY A 63 7.56 3.92 -9.08
CA GLY A 63 8.73 3.04 -9.06
C GLY A 63 8.42 1.70 -8.39
N MET A 64 7.75 1.73 -7.23
CA MET A 64 7.37 0.52 -6.52
C MET A 64 6.33 -0.31 -7.28
N MET A 65 5.29 0.33 -7.85
CA MET A 65 4.28 -0.37 -8.65
C MET A 65 4.89 -1.06 -9.87
N ILE A 66 5.85 -0.44 -10.56
CA ILE A 66 6.57 -1.06 -11.69
C ILE A 66 7.38 -2.27 -11.20
N ILE A 67 8.15 -2.12 -10.11
CA ILE A 67 8.94 -3.23 -9.55
C ILE A 67 8.04 -4.41 -9.21
N VAL A 68 6.89 -4.15 -8.59
CA VAL A 68 5.93 -5.19 -8.20
C VAL A 68 5.28 -5.83 -9.41
N ALA A 69 4.84 -5.04 -10.39
CA ALA A 69 4.24 -5.55 -11.62
C ALA A 69 5.19 -6.49 -12.38
N VAL A 70 6.48 -6.15 -12.47
CA VAL A 70 7.50 -7.03 -13.06
C VAL A 70 7.72 -8.28 -12.18
N THR A 71 7.86 -8.09 -10.87
CA THR A 71 8.15 -9.18 -9.92
C THR A 71 7.02 -10.22 -9.90
N ARG A 72 5.77 -9.77 -10.00
CA ARG A 72 4.57 -10.63 -10.02
C ARG A 72 4.64 -11.70 -11.11
N ARG A 73 5.13 -11.34 -12.30
CA ARG A 73 5.23 -12.26 -13.44
C ARG A 73 6.16 -13.47 -13.17
N SER A 74 7.02 -13.40 -12.15
CA SER A 74 7.86 -14.53 -11.74
C SER A 74 7.12 -15.62 -10.96
N GLY A 75 5.92 -15.33 -10.44
CA GLY A 75 5.16 -16.23 -9.58
C GLY A 75 5.59 -16.22 -8.10
N LEU A 76 6.38 -15.21 -7.69
CA LEU A 76 6.89 -15.09 -6.32
C LEU A 76 5.78 -15.11 -5.26
N PHE A 77 4.69 -14.39 -5.52
CA PHE A 77 3.64 -14.20 -4.52
C PHE A 77 2.81 -15.46 -4.32
N GLU A 78 2.48 -16.14 -5.42
CA GLU A 78 1.85 -17.45 -5.45
C GLU A 78 2.73 -18.49 -4.73
N PHE A 79 4.04 -18.48 -5.01
CA PHE A 79 5.01 -19.32 -4.32
C PHE A 79 4.98 -19.10 -2.80
N LEU A 80 5.03 -17.84 -2.34
CA LEU A 80 5.04 -17.51 -0.91
C LEU A 80 3.76 -17.93 -0.20
N ALA A 81 2.60 -17.70 -0.82
CA ALA A 81 1.31 -18.07 -0.26
C ALA A 81 1.16 -19.60 -0.11
N ILE A 82 1.55 -20.37 -1.13
CA ILE A 82 1.47 -21.84 -1.08
C ILE A 82 2.53 -22.41 -0.13
N TRP A 83 3.72 -21.82 -0.09
CA TRP A 83 4.74 -22.17 0.88
C TRP A 83 4.22 -21.96 2.32
N ALA A 84 3.56 -20.85 2.60
CA ALA A 84 2.97 -20.57 3.90
C ALA A 84 1.83 -21.54 4.25
N ALA A 85 0.96 -21.86 3.30
CA ALA A 85 -0.11 -22.84 3.49
C ALA A 85 0.43 -24.25 3.78
N ARG A 86 1.51 -24.66 3.11
CA ARG A 86 2.22 -25.92 3.42
C ARG A 86 2.91 -25.90 4.77
N ALA A 87 3.56 -24.79 5.14
CA ALA A 87 4.16 -24.64 6.47
C ALA A 87 3.11 -24.80 7.58
N ALA A 88 1.88 -24.34 7.31
CA ALA A 88 0.70 -24.55 8.16
C ALA A 88 0.11 -25.96 8.11
N ARG A 89 0.61 -26.85 7.24
CA ARG A 89 0.15 -28.24 7.02
C ARG A 89 -1.35 -28.36 6.72
N GLY A 90 -1.92 -27.36 6.04
CA GLY A 90 -3.35 -27.29 5.76
C GLY A 90 -4.23 -27.10 7.01
N GLU A 91 -3.67 -26.89 8.21
CA GLU A 91 -4.46 -26.68 9.41
C GLU A 91 -5.06 -25.27 9.39
N PRO A 92 -6.40 -25.09 9.41
CA PRO A 92 -7.04 -23.79 9.16
C PRO A 92 -6.54 -22.65 10.05
N ARG A 93 -6.30 -22.93 11.33
CA ARG A 93 -5.79 -21.94 12.30
C ARG A 93 -4.37 -21.49 11.98
N ARG A 94 -3.50 -22.45 11.66
CA ARG A 94 -2.11 -22.16 11.29
C ARG A 94 -2.05 -21.46 9.94
N MET A 95 -2.94 -21.82 9.02
CA MET A 95 -3.05 -21.18 7.72
C MET A 95 -3.46 -19.73 7.84
N LEU A 96 -4.44 -19.42 8.70
CA LEU A 96 -4.84 -18.03 8.94
C LEU A 96 -3.63 -17.20 9.41
N VAL A 97 -2.87 -17.72 10.37
CA VAL A 97 -1.66 -17.05 10.87
C VAL A 97 -0.58 -16.93 9.78
N ALA A 98 -0.35 -18.00 9.00
CA ALA A 98 0.70 -18.04 8.00
C ALA A 98 0.41 -17.12 6.80
N LEU A 99 -0.83 -17.16 6.27
CA LEU A 99 -1.26 -16.30 5.17
C LEU A 99 -1.30 -14.83 5.61
N ALA A 100 -1.87 -14.53 6.77
CA ALA A 100 -1.83 -13.19 7.34
C ALA A 100 -0.38 -12.70 7.54
N GLY A 101 0.53 -13.57 8.00
CA GLY A 101 1.95 -13.24 8.18
C GLY A 101 2.64 -12.91 6.86
N VAL A 102 2.39 -13.70 5.81
CA VAL A 102 2.89 -13.40 4.46
C VAL A 102 2.30 -12.08 3.96
N THR A 103 1.00 -11.85 4.11
CA THR A 103 0.35 -10.61 3.66
C THR A 103 0.89 -9.39 4.39
N ALA A 104 1.08 -9.45 5.70
CA ALA A 104 1.68 -8.35 6.47
C ALA A 104 3.12 -8.06 6.01
N MET A 105 3.92 -9.11 5.78
CA MET A 105 5.29 -8.95 5.29
C MET A 105 5.33 -8.37 3.87
N LEU A 106 4.47 -8.84 2.97
CA LEU A 106 4.35 -8.31 1.62
C LEU A 106 3.90 -6.86 1.65
N SER A 107 2.86 -6.52 2.43
CA SER A 107 2.39 -5.15 2.55
C SER A 107 3.39 -4.24 3.27
N ALA A 108 4.32 -4.75 4.07
CA ALA A 108 5.41 -3.95 4.62
C ALA A 108 6.45 -3.56 3.56
N LEU A 109 6.50 -4.27 2.43
CA LEU A 109 7.47 -4.03 1.34
C LEU A 109 6.82 -3.42 0.10
N LEU A 110 5.52 -3.63 -0.07
CA LEU A 110 4.69 -3.27 -1.22
C LEU A 110 3.48 -2.47 -0.72
N ASP A 111 2.73 -1.82 -1.61
CA ASP A 111 1.47 -1.21 -1.20
C ASP A 111 0.42 -2.28 -0.78
N ASN A 112 -0.43 -1.87 0.16
CA ASN A 112 -1.47 -2.69 0.77
C ASN A 112 -2.48 -3.28 -0.21
N VAL A 113 -2.92 -2.51 -1.21
CA VAL A 113 -3.91 -2.93 -2.21
C VAL A 113 -3.31 -4.04 -3.07
N THR A 114 -2.08 -3.86 -3.53
CA THR A 114 -1.36 -4.85 -4.33
C THR A 114 -1.11 -6.14 -3.55
N ALA A 115 -0.66 -6.06 -2.30
CA ALA A 115 -0.44 -7.25 -1.47
C ALA A 115 -1.72 -8.10 -1.33
N VAL A 116 -2.88 -7.46 -1.14
CA VAL A 116 -4.17 -8.15 -1.03
C VAL A 116 -4.58 -8.75 -2.38
N PHE A 117 -4.51 -7.99 -3.48
CA PHE A 117 -4.90 -8.52 -4.81
C PHE A 117 -4.05 -9.70 -5.28
N LEU A 118 -2.82 -9.81 -4.80
CA LEU A 118 -1.94 -10.94 -5.08
C LEU A 118 -2.30 -12.18 -4.25
N ILE A 119 -2.55 -12.01 -2.96
CA ILE A 119 -2.79 -13.14 -2.05
C ILE A 119 -4.21 -13.68 -2.16
N VAL A 120 -5.23 -12.82 -2.33
CA VAL A 120 -6.64 -13.20 -2.34
C VAL A 120 -6.99 -14.31 -3.34
N PRO A 121 -6.57 -14.26 -4.62
CA PRO A 121 -6.84 -15.34 -5.57
C PRO A 121 -6.25 -16.68 -5.12
N VAL A 122 -5.05 -16.65 -4.51
CA VAL A 122 -4.39 -17.84 -4.00
C VAL A 122 -5.11 -18.38 -2.76
N THR A 123 -5.55 -17.49 -1.89
CA THR A 123 -6.36 -17.84 -0.72
C THR A 123 -7.69 -18.48 -1.12
N PHE A 124 -8.36 -17.97 -2.17
CA PHE A 124 -9.53 -18.63 -2.73
C PHE A 124 -9.21 -20.03 -3.27
N ALA A 125 -8.11 -20.19 -3.99
CA ALA A 125 -7.70 -21.51 -4.51
C ALA A 125 -7.45 -22.51 -3.37
N ILE A 126 -6.67 -22.14 -2.35
CA ILE A 126 -6.34 -23.04 -1.23
C ILE A 126 -7.56 -23.35 -0.38
N THR A 127 -8.38 -22.34 -0.04
CA THR A 127 -9.60 -22.55 0.75
C THR A 127 -10.64 -23.35 -0.02
N GLY A 128 -10.71 -23.21 -1.35
CA GLY A 128 -11.52 -24.05 -2.23
C GLY A 128 -11.10 -25.52 -2.19
N THR A 129 -9.79 -25.81 -2.29
CA THR A 129 -9.25 -27.18 -2.14
C THR A 129 -9.60 -27.77 -0.77
N LEU A 130 -9.49 -26.99 0.31
CA LEU A 130 -9.81 -27.44 1.66
C LEU A 130 -11.30 -27.41 2.02
N GLN A 131 -12.18 -27.00 1.09
CA GLN A 131 -13.60 -26.77 1.32
C GLN A 131 -13.89 -25.86 2.53
N LEU A 132 -13.01 -24.89 2.79
CA LEU A 132 -13.15 -23.91 3.85
C LEU A 132 -13.86 -22.65 3.34
N ARG A 133 -14.54 -21.94 4.25
CA ARG A 133 -14.99 -20.59 3.94
C ARG A 133 -13.77 -19.67 3.86
N ALA A 134 -13.61 -18.96 2.74
CA ALA A 134 -12.50 -18.01 2.55
C ALA A 134 -12.61 -16.78 3.46
N PHE A 135 -13.84 -16.38 3.83
CA PHE A 135 -14.11 -15.14 4.56
C PHE A 135 -13.20 -14.85 5.77
N PRO A 136 -12.95 -15.79 6.72
CA PRO A 136 -12.04 -15.54 7.84
C PRO A 136 -10.59 -15.24 7.42
N PHE A 137 -10.11 -15.89 6.35
CA PHE A 137 -8.76 -15.69 5.83
C PHE A 137 -8.63 -14.33 5.15
N LEU A 138 -9.62 -13.97 4.32
CA LEU A 138 -9.66 -12.67 3.66
C LEU A 138 -9.70 -11.51 4.67
N VAL A 139 -10.51 -11.63 5.72
CA VAL A 139 -10.55 -10.62 6.80
C VAL A 139 -9.19 -10.54 7.50
N ALA A 140 -8.56 -11.69 7.79
CA ALA A 140 -7.23 -11.69 8.39
C ALA A 140 -6.17 -11.06 7.49
N GLU A 141 -6.21 -11.33 6.18
CA GLU A 141 -5.30 -10.76 5.19
C GLU A 141 -5.49 -9.25 5.01
N ILE A 142 -6.74 -8.77 4.96
CA ILE A 142 -7.03 -7.34 4.87
C ILE A 142 -6.50 -6.61 6.11
N MET A 143 -6.79 -7.13 7.31
CA MET A 143 -6.28 -6.53 8.55
C MET A 143 -4.75 -6.60 8.62
N ALA A 144 -4.17 -7.75 8.25
CA ALA A 144 -2.73 -7.96 8.20
C ALA A 144 -2.03 -7.02 7.22
N SER A 145 -2.64 -6.78 6.05
CA SER A 145 -2.13 -5.86 5.04
C SER A 145 -2.04 -4.44 5.60
N ASN A 146 -3.13 -3.93 6.19
CA ASN A 146 -3.12 -2.59 6.81
C ASN A 146 -2.07 -2.48 7.93
N ILE A 147 -1.95 -3.48 8.80
CA ILE A 147 -0.99 -3.47 9.90
C ILE A 147 0.45 -3.55 9.38
N GLY A 148 0.70 -4.43 8.41
CA GLY A 148 2.01 -4.60 7.78
C GLY A 148 2.44 -3.36 7.00
N GLY A 149 1.54 -2.77 6.22
CA GLY A 149 1.78 -1.54 5.47
C GLY A 149 2.10 -0.34 6.35
N THR A 150 1.46 -0.28 7.54
CA THR A 150 1.76 0.75 8.54
C THR A 150 3.19 0.63 9.10
N ALA A 151 3.80 -0.56 9.09
CA ALA A 151 5.10 -0.80 9.72
C ALA A 151 6.29 -0.12 9.00
N THR A 152 6.12 0.26 7.74
CA THR A 152 7.19 0.87 6.93
C THR A 152 6.72 2.10 6.19
N LEU A 153 7.68 2.91 5.72
CA LEU A 153 7.40 4.11 4.95
C LEU A 153 6.61 3.84 3.66
N ILE A 154 6.82 2.68 3.02
CA ILE A 154 6.33 2.40 1.66
C ILE A 154 4.94 1.78 1.68
N GLY A 155 4.63 1.01 2.71
CA GLY A 155 3.53 0.07 2.69
C GLY A 155 2.14 0.70 2.63
N ASP A 156 2.02 1.98 2.99
CA ASP A 156 0.78 2.73 2.87
C ASP A 156 1.06 4.21 2.49
N PRO A 157 0.32 4.81 1.55
CA PRO A 157 0.57 6.19 1.14
C PRO A 157 0.52 7.27 2.23
N PRO A 158 -0.32 7.19 3.29
CA PRO A 158 -0.26 8.15 4.40
C PRO A 158 1.13 8.22 5.05
N ASN A 159 1.86 7.11 5.13
CA ASN A 159 3.22 7.10 5.68
C ASN A 159 4.17 7.92 4.80
N ILE A 160 4.03 7.80 3.48
CA ILE A 160 4.80 8.58 2.52
C ILE A 160 4.47 10.08 2.66
N MET A 161 3.19 10.43 2.77
CA MET A 161 2.75 11.81 2.96
C MET A 161 3.29 12.45 4.25
N ILE A 162 3.42 11.67 5.33
CA ILE A 162 3.99 12.16 6.60
C ILE A 162 5.52 12.34 6.49
N SER A 163 6.20 11.46 5.76
CA SER A 163 7.66 11.42 5.70
C SER A 163 8.29 12.71 5.18
N GLY A 164 7.70 13.33 4.15
CA GLY A 164 8.26 14.53 3.53
C GLY A 164 8.35 15.70 4.50
N PRO A 165 7.22 16.24 5.00
CA PRO A 165 7.20 17.36 5.93
C PRO A 165 7.89 17.05 7.27
N ALA A 166 7.81 15.81 7.76
CA ALA A 166 8.42 15.43 9.04
C ALA A 166 9.93 15.14 8.94
N GLY A 167 10.49 15.06 7.72
CA GLY A 167 11.90 14.68 7.51
C GLY A 167 12.23 13.25 7.95
N LEU A 168 11.22 12.38 8.06
CA LEU A 168 11.36 11.01 8.56
C LEU A 168 11.70 10.06 7.40
N GLY A 169 12.71 9.22 7.63
CA GLY A 169 13.20 8.25 6.66
C GLY A 169 12.61 6.85 6.85
N PHE A 170 12.98 5.93 5.95
CA PHE A 170 12.50 4.55 6.02
C PHE A 170 12.86 3.87 7.35
N PHE A 171 14.08 4.12 7.83
CA PHE A 171 14.57 3.54 9.08
C PHE A 171 13.82 4.08 10.31
N ASP A 172 13.42 5.35 10.30
CA ASP A 172 12.63 5.94 11.39
C ASP A 172 11.27 5.26 11.52
N PHE A 173 10.57 5.05 10.40
CA PHE A 173 9.31 4.31 10.39
C PHE A 173 9.50 2.88 10.87
N LEU A 174 10.53 2.19 10.39
CA LEU A 174 10.80 0.79 10.75
C LEU A 174 11.07 0.64 12.26
N VAL A 175 11.87 1.51 12.87
CA VAL A 175 12.22 1.39 14.30
C VAL A 175 11.04 1.78 15.20
N ASN A 176 10.25 2.79 14.82
CA ASN A 176 9.18 3.31 15.67
C ASN A 176 7.85 2.56 15.48
N LEU A 177 7.47 2.23 14.24
CA LEU A 177 6.18 1.62 13.94
C LEU A 177 6.22 0.10 13.88
N ALA A 178 7.30 -0.53 13.41
CA ALA A 178 7.31 -1.99 13.27
C ALA A 178 7.13 -2.75 14.59
N PRO A 179 7.70 -2.33 15.74
CA PRO A 179 7.44 -2.97 17.03
C PRO A 179 5.97 -2.87 17.45
N VAL A 180 5.37 -1.69 17.26
CA VAL A 180 3.95 -1.45 17.57
C VAL A 180 3.06 -2.27 16.64
N ALA A 181 3.35 -2.27 15.33
CA ALA A 181 2.66 -3.07 14.34
C ALA A 181 2.74 -4.57 14.65
N ALA A 182 3.88 -5.08 15.12
CA ALA A 182 4.02 -6.47 15.53
C ALA A 182 3.13 -6.84 16.72
N VAL A 183 3.02 -5.94 17.72
CA VAL A 183 2.10 -6.13 18.86
C VAL A 183 0.65 -6.09 18.40
N VAL A 184 0.27 -5.09 17.60
CA VAL A 184 -1.09 -4.97 17.05
C VAL A 184 -1.45 -6.18 16.18
N PHE A 185 -0.50 -6.67 15.38
CA PHE A 185 -0.66 -7.86 14.56
C PHE A 185 -0.91 -9.11 15.42
N ALA A 186 -0.12 -9.32 16.47
CA ALA A 186 -0.30 -10.44 17.39
C ALA A 186 -1.67 -10.41 18.10
N ILE A 187 -2.08 -9.23 18.58
CA ILE A 187 -3.40 -9.04 19.20
C ILE A 187 -4.52 -9.30 18.19
N THR A 188 -4.40 -8.74 16.99
CA THR A 188 -5.38 -8.91 15.92
C THR A 188 -5.53 -10.39 15.55
N LEU A 189 -4.42 -11.11 15.36
CA LEU A 189 -4.46 -12.55 15.10
C LEU A 189 -5.12 -13.32 16.24
N ALA A 190 -4.78 -13.03 17.50
CA ALA A 190 -5.39 -13.68 18.66
C ALA A 190 -6.92 -13.47 18.67
N LEU A 191 -7.37 -12.24 18.43
CA LEU A 191 -8.80 -11.90 18.34
C LEU A 191 -9.48 -12.64 17.18
N LEU A 192 -8.89 -12.62 15.98
CA LEU A 192 -9.46 -13.29 14.80
C LEU A 192 -9.53 -14.82 14.99
N LEU A 193 -8.52 -15.43 15.62
CA LEU A 193 -8.54 -16.85 15.96
C LEU A 193 -9.67 -17.19 16.95
N VAL A 194 -9.97 -16.29 17.90
CA VAL A 194 -11.09 -16.47 18.85
C VAL A 194 -12.45 -16.25 18.17
N ILE A 195 -12.60 -15.18 17.39
CA ILE A 195 -13.83 -14.82 16.67
C ILE A 195 -14.20 -15.91 15.66
N PHE A 196 -13.24 -16.36 14.86
CA PHE A 196 -13.48 -17.34 13.80
C PHE A 196 -13.23 -18.79 14.22
N ARG A 197 -13.00 -19.08 15.51
CA ARG A 197 -12.67 -20.44 16.02
C ARG A 197 -13.59 -21.56 15.52
N ARG A 198 -14.87 -21.27 15.28
CA ARG A 198 -15.89 -22.22 14.79
C ARG A 198 -15.84 -22.44 13.28
N HIS A 199 -15.33 -21.46 12.53
CA HIS A 199 -15.17 -21.52 11.08
C HIS A 199 -13.81 -22.10 10.66
N LEU A 200 -12.86 -22.20 11.59
CA LEU A 200 -11.51 -22.75 11.39
C LEU A 200 -11.42 -24.23 11.78
N VAL A 201 -12.38 -25.03 11.32
CA VAL A 201 -12.42 -26.48 11.47
C VAL A 201 -12.37 -27.07 10.06
N GLY A 202 -11.37 -27.89 9.78
CA GLY A 202 -11.14 -28.46 8.45
C GLY A 202 -10.94 -29.97 8.53
N ASP A 203 -11.38 -30.65 7.48
CA ASP A 203 -11.27 -32.11 7.34
C ASP A 203 -9.79 -32.53 7.28
N PRO A 204 -9.32 -33.45 8.14
CA PRO A 204 -7.97 -33.99 8.08
C PRO A 204 -7.57 -34.59 6.72
N GLU A 205 -8.51 -35.16 5.97
CA GLU A 205 -8.21 -35.80 4.67
C GLU A 205 -7.86 -34.75 3.61
N LEU A 206 -8.63 -33.66 3.55
CA LEU A 206 -8.38 -32.55 2.62
C LEU A 206 -7.06 -31.83 2.90
N ARG A 207 -6.53 -31.90 4.14
CA ARG A 207 -5.22 -31.31 4.47
C ARG A 207 -4.08 -31.96 3.69
N ALA A 208 -4.22 -33.24 3.34
CA ALA A 208 -3.22 -33.96 2.55
C ALA A 208 -3.12 -33.37 1.13
N GLU A 209 -4.20 -32.81 0.58
CA GLU A 209 -4.20 -32.20 -0.75
C GLU A 209 -3.32 -30.95 -0.82
N VAL A 210 -3.36 -30.09 0.20
CA VAL A 210 -2.45 -28.92 0.30
C VAL A 210 -0.99 -29.36 0.40
N MET A 211 -0.72 -30.51 1.02
CA MET A 211 0.64 -31.06 1.08
C MET A 211 1.13 -31.60 -0.26
N ASN A 212 0.22 -31.88 -1.20
CA ASN A 212 0.56 -32.30 -2.57
C ASN A 212 0.87 -31.12 -3.50
N MET A 213 0.35 -29.92 -3.22
CA MET A 213 0.70 -28.71 -3.98
C MET A 213 2.19 -28.43 -3.82
N GLN A 214 2.98 -28.30 -4.89
CA GLN A 214 4.38 -27.89 -4.75
C GLN A 214 4.51 -26.39 -5.01
N PRO A 215 5.03 -25.58 -4.05
CA PRO A 215 5.19 -24.14 -4.26
C PRO A 215 6.00 -23.80 -5.51
N ARG A 216 6.97 -24.66 -5.86
CA ARG A 216 7.84 -24.49 -7.03
C ARG A 216 7.09 -24.55 -8.35
N ASP A 217 5.94 -25.23 -8.42
CA ASP A 217 5.15 -25.35 -9.65
C ASP A 217 4.53 -24.01 -10.06
N TYR A 218 4.45 -23.06 -9.11
CA TYR A 218 3.91 -21.73 -9.31
C TYR A 218 5.00 -20.69 -9.63
N LEU A 219 6.28 -21.08 -9.60
CA LEU A 219 7.37 -20.23 -10.09
C LEU A 219 7.48 -20.41 -11.61
N HIS A 220 7.11 -19.36 -12.35
CA HIS A 220 7.11 -19.40 -13.81
C HIS A 220 8.46 -19.01 -14.41
N ASP A 221 9.20 -18.10 -13.76
CA ASP A 221 10.48 -17.61 -14.27
C ASP A 221 11.48 -17.32 -13.13
N LEU A 222 12.41 -18.25 -12.92
CA LEU A 222 13.46 -18.12 -11.90
C LEU A 222 14.50 -17.05 -12.27
N ALA A 223 14.73 -16.77 -13.54
CA ALA A 223 15.67 -15.74 -13.96
C ALA A 223 15.10 -14.35 -13.64
N LEU A 224 13.82 -14.14 -13.98
CA LEU A 224 13.07 -12.94 -13.62
C LEU A 224 13.00 -12.77 -12.10
N LEU A 225 12.72 -13.85 -11.35
CA LEU A 225 12.69 -13.82 -9.89
C LEU A 225 14.03 -13.33 -9.31
N ARG A 226 15.15 -13.92 -9.74
CA ARG A 226 16.48 -13.55 -9.22
C ARG A 226 16.83 -12.09 -9.53
N LYS A 227 16.55 -11.63 -10.75
CA LYS A 227 16.73 -10.23 -11.15
C LYS A 227 15.87 -9.28 -10.32
N SER A 228 14.60 -9.66 -10.08
CA SER A 228 13.66 -8.88 -9.29
C SER A 228 14.07 -8.79 -7.83
N LEU A 229 14.44 -9.91 -7.19
CA LEU A 229 14.93 -9.93 -5.81
C LEU A 229 16.24 -9.16 -5.65
N PHE A 230 17.13 -9.23 -6.63
CA PHE A 230 18.36 -8.44 -6.63
C PHE A 230 18.06 -6.93 -6.64
N VAL A 231 17.20 -6.46 -7.55
CA VAL A 231 16.82 -5.05 -7.62
C VAL A 231 16.04 -4.61 -6.37
N LEU A 232 15.11 -5.44 -5.88
CA LEU A 232 14.37 -5.14 -4.65
C LEU A 232 15.33 -4.99 -3.45
N GLY A 233 16.34 -5.86 -3.36
CA GLY A 233 17.39 -5.75 -2.35
C GLY A 233 18.20 -4.44 -2.47
N LEU A 234 18.54 -4.02 -3.69
CA LEU A 234 19.20 -2.73 -3.92
C LEU A 234 18.30 -1.55 -3.53
N VAL A 235 17.01 -1.59 -3.87
CA VAL A 235 16.05 -0.54 -3.54
C VAL A 235 15.83 -0.43 -2.03
N ILE A 236 15.64 -1.55 -1.33
CA ILE A 236 15.54 -1.56 0.14
C ILE A 236 16.82 -1.02 0.78
N THR A 237 17.99 -1.42 0.28
CA THR A 237 19.28 -0.88 0.75
C THR A 237 19.37 0.62 0.48
N GLY A 238 18.93 1.08 -0.69
CA GLY A 238 18.85 2.50 -1.04
C GLY A 238 17.96 3.26 -0.07
N PHE A 239 16.78 2.74 0.29
CA PHE A 239 15.90 3.35 1.28
C PHE A 239 16.51 3.38 2.68
N LEU A 240 17.22 2.34 3.10
CA LEU A 240 17.92 2.36 4.39
C LEU A 240 19.04 3.42 4.43
N LEU A 241 19.65 3.69 3.27
CA LEU A 241 20.77 4.63 3.15
C LEU A 241 20.36 6.03 2.66
N HIS A 242 19.08 6.27 2.38
CA HIS A 242 18.64 7.49 1.68
C HIS A 242 18.98 8.78 2.44
N GLN A 243 18.87 8.75 3.78
CA GLN A 243 19.20 9.90 4.64
C GLN A 243 20.70 10.22 4.60
N PHE A 244 21.55 9.18 4.54
CA PHE A 244 23.00 9.37 4.43
C PHE A 244 23.41 9.85 3.04
N LEU A 245 22.74 9.34 1.99
CA LEU A 245 23.01 9.68 0.60
C LEU A 245 22.35 10.99 0.15
N HIS A 246 21.45 11.56 0.96
CA HIS A 246 20.66 12.74 0.63
C HIS A 246 19.90 12.60 -0.70
N LEU A 247 19.42 11.37 -0.98
CA LEU A 247 18.70 11.04 -2.20
C LEU A 247 17.19 10.95 -1.91
N PRO A 248 16.33 11.59 -2.72
CA PRO A 248 14.89 11.41 -2.63
C PRO A 248 14.50 9.94 -2.82
N THR A 249 13.50 9.48 -2.07
CA THR A 249 13.01 8.10 -2.15
C THR A 249 12.44 7.78 -3.54
N ALA A 250 11.82 8.75 -4.22
CA ALA A 250 11.41 8.59 -5.61
C ALA A 250 12.57 8.21 -6.55
N SER A 251 13.72 8.85 -6.42
CA SER A 251 14.87 8.59 -7.29
C SER A 251 15.39 7.17 -7.12
N ILE A 252 15.40 6.65 -5.88
CA ILE A 252 15.78 5.26 -5.58
C ILE A 252 14.78 4.28 -6.21
N ALA A 253 13.48 4.52 -6.03
CA ALA A 253 12.43 3.65 -6.55
C ALA A 253 12.37 3.64 -8.08
N LEU A 254 12.36 4.82 -8.71
CA LEU A 254 12.35 4.96 -10.18
C LEU A 254 13.64 4.44 -10.81
N GLY A 255 14.80 4.69 -10.18
CA GLY A 255 16.07 4.13 -10.61
C GLY A 255 16.09 2.61 -10.55
N GLY A 256 15.55 2.03 -9.46
CA GLY A 256 15.34 0.59 -9.32
C GLY A 256 14.40 0.03 -10.38
N ALA A 257 13.25 0.68 -10.61
CA ALA A 257 12.29 0.29 -11.63
C ALA A 257 12.91 0.30 -13.04
N ALA A 258 13.61 1.38 -13.39
CA ALA A 258 14.30 1.50 -14.68
C ALA A 258 15.39 0.42 -14.84
N LEU A 259 16.19 0.17 -13.80
CA LEU A 259 17.17 -0.90 -13.79
C LEU A 259 16.51 -2.26 -13.99
N LEU A 260 15.40 -2.53 -13.30
CA LEU A 260 14.69 -3.80 -13.41
C LEU A 260 14.12 -4.03 -14.81
N LEU A 261 13.51 -3.01 -15.41
CA LEU A 261 13.02 -3.07 -16.79
C LEU A 261 14.18 -3.33 -17.76
N LEU A 262 15.32 -2.65 -17.57
CA LEU A 262 16.50 -2.81 -18.41
C LEU A 262 17.07 -4.23 -18.35
N ILE A 263 17.23 -4.81 -17.15
CA ILE A 263 17.85 -6.14 -17.00
C ILE A 263 16.89 -7.29 -17.32
N THR A 264 15.58 -7.07 -17.19
CA THR A 264 14.56 -8.09 -17.51
C THR A 264 14.17 -8.06 -18.97
N GLY A 265 14.31 -6.91 -19.65
CA GLY A 265 13.80 -6.72 -21.00
C GLY A 265 12.27 -6.80 -21.06
N ALA A 266 11.59 -6.56 -19.94
CA ALA A 266 10.14 -6.58 -19.89
C ALA A 266 9.56 -5.44 -20.74
N GLU A 267 8.56 -5.76 -21.56
CA GLU A 267 7.85 -4.78 -22.39
C GLU A 267 7.17 -3.73 -21.49
N PRO A 268 7.56 -2.44 -21.58
CA PRO A 268 7.05 -1.40 -20.70
C PRO A 268 5.54 -1.22 -20.79
N GLU A 269 4.95 -1.32 -21.97
CA GLU A 269 3.52 -1.11 -22.22
C GLU A 269 2.67 -2.05 -21.38
N GLY A 270 3.03 -3.34 -21.35
CA GLY A 270 2.33 -4.32 -20.54
C GLY A 270 2.52 -4.08 -19.04
N ILE A 271 3.72 -3.67 -18.61
CA ILE A 271 4.00 -3.40 -17.19
C ILE A 271 3.27 -2.15 -16.71
N LEU A 272 3.26 -1.08 -17.51
CA LEU A 272 2.56 0.16 -17.22
C LEU A 272 1.04 0.00 -17.28
N ALA A 273 0.51 -1.02 -17.96
CA ALA A 273 -0.91 -1.35 -17.87
C ALA A 273 -1.29 -2.01 -16.53
N ASP A 274 -0.34 -2.67 -15.88
CA ASP A 274 -0.55 -3.42 -14.63
C ASP A 274 -0.47 -2.53 -13.37
N ILE A 275 -0.06 -1.25 -13.49
CA ILE A 275 0.05 -0.34 -12.33
C ILE A 275 -1.29 0.34 -11.98
N GLU A 276 -1.41 0.79 -10.73
CA GLU A 276 -2.62 1.41 -10.21
C GLU A 276 -2.72 2.92 -10.52
N TRP A 277 -2.94 3.26 -11.79
CA TRP A 277 -3.18 4.64 -12.21
C TRP A 277 -4.23 5.40 -11.38
N PRO A 278 -5.37 4.80 -10.99
CA PRO A 278 -6.35 5.51 -10.19
C PRO A 278 -5.81 5.94 -8.81
N THR A 279 -4.88 5.17 -8.22
CA THR A 279 -4.22 5.54 -6.97
C THR A 279 -3.32 6.77 -7.18
N LEU A 280 -2.55 6.81 -8.27
CA LEU A 280 -1.71 7.98 -8.62
C LEU A 280 -2.53 9.26 -8.86
N PHE A 281 -3.62 9.15 -9.64
CA PHE A 281 -4.52 10.29 -9.90
C PHE A 281 -5.26 10.74 -8.64
N PHE A 282 -5.62 9.80 -7.77
CA PHE A 282 -6.19 10.12 -6.47
C PHE A 282 -5.23 10.96 -5.62
N PHE A 283 -3.95 10.57 -5.50
CA PHE A 283 -2.96 11.37 -4.76
C PHE A 283 -2.69 12.72 -5.41
N GLY A 284 -2.56 12.77 -6.74
CA GLY A 284 -2.41 14.04 -7.45
C GLY A 284 -3.55 15.02 -7.16
N GLY A 285 -4.80 14.55 -7.23
CA GLY A 285 -5.97 15.37 -6.89
C GLY A 285 -6.04 15.74 -5.41
N LEU A 286 -5.72 14.80 -4.51
CA LEU A 286 -5.72 15.03 -3.07
C LEU A 286 -4.67 16.08 -2.66
N PHE A 287 -3.47 16.05 -3.23
CA PHE A 287 -2.45 17.06 -2.97
C PHE A 287 -2.89 18.47 -3.39
N VAL A 288 -3.56 18.60 -4.54
CA VAL A 288 -4.15 19.89 -4.95
C VAL A 288 -5.22 20.36 -3.98
N LEU A 289 -6.09 19.46 -3.52
CA LEU A 289 -7.13 19.78 -2.54
C LEU A 289 -6.56 20.20 -1.19
N VAL A 290 -5.52 19.53 -0.70
CA VAL A 290 -4.81 19.90 0.53
C VAL A 290 -4.06 21.22 0.36
N GLY A 291 -3.33 21.40 -0.75
CA GLY A 291 -2.63 22.64 -1.06
C GLY A 291 -3.57 23.84 -1.14
N ALA A 292 -4.83 23.65 -1.56
CA ALA A 292 -5.84 24.70 -1.54
C ALA A 292 -6.20 25.14 -0.11
N LEU A 293 -6.25 24.22 0.85
CA LEU A 293 -6.49 24.53 2.27
C LEU A 293 -5.27 25.20 2.91
N GLU A 294 -4.06 24.82 2.50
CA GLU A 294 -2.81 25.44 2.94
C GLU A 294 -2.70 26.89 2.45
N GLU A 295 -2.85 27.13 1.14
CA GLU A 295 -2.75 28.46 0.54
C GLU A 295 -3.82 29.43 1.08
N THR A 296 -5.01 28.91 1.43
CA THR A 296 -6.09 29.73 2.02
C THR A 296 -5.94 29.96 3.53
N GLY A 297 -4.89 29.43 4.16
CA GLY A 297 -4.61 29.60 5.59
C GLY A 297 -5.54 28.82 6.52
N VAL A 298 -6.40 27.93 5.99
CA VAL A 298 -7.35 27.15 6.77
C VAL A 298 -6.62 26.18 7.69
N ILE A 299 -5.57 25.52 7.19
CA ILE A 299 -4.77 24.60 8.01
C ILE A 299 -4.10 25.34 9.19
N GLU A 300 -3.57 26.54 8.94
CA GLU A 300 -2.94 27.35 9.98
C GLU A 300 -3.95 27.81 11.04
N LEU A 301 -5.15 28.21 10.62
CA LEU A 301 -6.23 28.59 11.54
C LEU A 301 -6.65 27.41 12.44
N LEU A 302 -6.83 26.22 11.85
CA LEU A 302 -7.15 25.02 12.63
C LEU A 302 -6.03 24.64 13.59
N ALA A 303 -4.77 24.77 13.18
CA ALA A 303 -3.62 24.51 14.04
C ALA A 303 -3.57 25.45 15.24
N ARG A 304 -3.84 26.76 15.04
CA ARG A 304 -3.88 27.77 16.13
C ARG A 304 -5.00 27.48 17.12
N GLU A 305 -6.22 27.24 16.63
CA GLU A 305 -7.36 26.88 17.49
C GLU A 305 -7.11 25.59 18.27
N ALA A 306 -6.48 24.59 17.66
CA ALA A 306 -6.10 23.36 18.35
C ALA A 306 -5.11 23.63 19.49
N LEU A 307 -4.08 24.45 19.26
CA LEU A 307 -3.10 24.84 20.29
C LEU A 307 -3.73 25.62 21.44
N ASP A 308 -4.65 26.54 21.13
CA ASP A 308 -5.37 27.32 22.15
C ASP A 308 -6.27 26.42 23.01
N LEU A 309 -6.90 25.40 22.41
CA LEU A 309 -7.72 24.42 23.12
C LEU A 309 -6.89 23.44 23.96
N THR A 310 -5.69 23.05 23.51
CA THR A 310 -4.82 22.13 24.25
C THR A 310 -3.93 22.83 25.27
N GLY A 311 -3.82 24.16 25.21
CA GLY A 311 -2.98 24.97 26.10
C GLY A 311 -1.50 24.98 25.74
N GLY A 312 -1.16 24.69 24.47
CA GLY A 312 0.22 24.49 24.00
C GLY A 312 0.65 23.03 24.04
#